data_AF-A0A918HYX5-F1
#
_entry.id   AF-A0A918HYX5-F1
#
_cell.length_a   1.000
_cell.length_b   1.000
_cell.length_c   1.000
_cell.angle_alpha   90.00
_cell.angle_beta   90.00
_cell.angle_gamma   90.00
#
_symmetry.space_group_name_H-M   'P 1'
#
loop_
_entity.id
_entity.type
_entity.pdbx_description
1 polymer ?
#
loop_
_entity_poly.entity_id
_entity_poly.type
_entity_poly.pdbx_seq_one_letter_code
_entity_poly.pdbx_strand_id
1 'polypeptide(L)'
;MRRSAIAIAAGVSAAALAVTGFLVTRDSEEEAFRNSARHAEFCETAAPLDLQRSEELTPHKRQHIIEDLGRSAPDGVAPTFDRLTSWYDHPEPEDEKAARASSHEVGQFIERVCDINIGGIRS
;
A
#
# COMPACT_ATOMS: atom_id res chain seq x y z
N MET A 1 -20.81 57.13 27.76
CA MET A 1 -21.39 55.84 27.31
C MET A 1 -21.29 55.75 25.79
N ARG A 2 -20.47 54.84 25.26
CA ARG A 2 -20.62 54.20 23.94
C ARG A 2 -19.66 52.99 23.91
N ARG A 3 -20.25 51.80 23.81
CA ARG A 3 -19.61 50.50 23.60
C ARG A 3 -19.40 50.29 22.10
N SER A 4 -18.33 49.58 21.70
CA SER A 4 -18.14 48.73 20.50
C SER A 4 -16.63 48.44 20.36
N ALA A 5 -16.06 47.26 20.64
CA ALA A 5 -16.23 45.89 20.09
C ALA A 5 -15.14 45.51 19.04
N ILE A 6 -14.20 44.66 19.49
CA ILE A 6 -13.63 43.45 18.85
C ILE A 6 -12.92 43.56 17.47
N ALA A 7 -11.67 43.10 17.41
CA ALA A 7 -11.24 42.05 16.45
C ALA A 7 -9.87 41.46 16.86
N ILE A 8 -9.90 40.22 17.34
CA ILE A 8 -8.74 39.33 17.51
C ILE A 8 -8.44 38.75 16.13
N ALA A 9 -7.26 39.01 15.57
CA ALA A 9 -6.76 38.29 14.40
C ALA A 9 -5.79 37.20 14.87
N ALA A 10 -6.33 36.07 15.32
CA ALA A 10 -5.58 34.84 15.47
C ALA A 10 -5.54 34.16 14.09
N GLY A 11 -4.47 34.41 13.33
CA GLY A 11 -4.19 33.68 12.09
C GLY A 11 -3.65 32.30 12.43
N VAL A 12 -4.50 31.27 12.37
CA VAL A 12 -4.09 29.88 12.49
C VAL A 12 -3.56 29.40 11.14
N SER A 13 -2.24 29.23 11.03
CA SER A 13 -1.60 28.52 9.93
C SER A 13 -1.44 27.04 10.29
N ALA A 14 -2.50 26.26 10.14
CA ALA A 14 -2.48 24.81 10.34
C ALA A 14 -2.74 24.09 9.01
N ALA A 15 -1.70 23.94 8.18
CA ALA A 15 -1.82 23.16 6.93
C ALA A 15 -0.52 22.46 6.49
N ALA A 16 0.46 22.27 7.39
CA ALA A 16 1.77 21.69 7.01
C ALA A 16 2.12 20.36 7.70
N LEU A 17 1.23 19.78 8.51
CA LEU A 17 1.53 18.57 9.31
C LEU A 17 0.94 17.26 8.75
N ALA A 18 0.10 17.31 7.72
CA ALA A 18 -0.59 16.12 7.22
C ALA A 18 0.33 15.18 6.41
N VAL A 19 1.30 15.73 5.68
CA VAL A 19 2.16 14.94 4.79
C VAL A 19 3.21 14.15 5.57
N THR A 20 3.78 14.74 6.63
CA THR A 20 4.77 14.07 7.50
C THR A 20 4.13 12.98 8.35
N GLY A 21 2.91 13.17 8.84
CA GLY A 21 2.22 12.17 9.65
C GLY A 21 1.97 10.86 8.91
N PHE A 22 1.51 10.93 7.66
CA PHE A 22 1.17 9.73 6.86
C PHE A 22 2.39 8.89 6.47
N LEU A 23 3.52 9.53 6.16
CA LEU A 23 4.75 8.80 5.84
C LEU A 23 5.33 8.11 7.08
N VAL A 24 5.35 8.79 8.22
CA VAL A 24 5.83 8.22 9.50
C VAL A 24 4.99 7.01 9.93
N THR A 25 3.66 7.07 9.76
CA THR A 25 2.78 5.94 10.11
C THR A 25 3.00 4.72 9.22
N ARG A 26 3.29 4.93 7.94
CA ARG A 26 3.50 3.83 6.99
C ARG A 26 4.82 3.12 7.21
N ASP A 27 5.91 3.86 7.41
CA ASP A 27 7.20 3.26 7.77
C ASP A 27 7.09 2.47 9.09
N SER A 28 6.35 3.01 10.06
CA SER A 28 6.08 2.34 11.34
C SER A 28 5.25 1.06 11.17
N GLU A 29 4.26 1.05 10.28
CA GLU A 29 3.43 -0.13 10.00
C GLU A 29 4.23 -1.20 9.24
N GLU A 30 5.06 -0.83 8.27
CA GLU A 30 5.93 -1.76 7.55
C GLU A 30 6.98 -2.39 8.46
N GLU A 31 7.57 -1.62 9.37
CA GLU A 31 8.48 -2.14 10.39
C GLU A 31 7.74 -3.03 11.40
N ALA A 32 6.56 -2.63 11.88
CA ALA A 32 5.74 -3.46 12.76
C ALA A 32 5.35 -4.78 12.09
N PHE A 33 4.99 -4.73 10.80
CA PHE A 33 4.66 -5.92 10.03
C PHE A 33 5.86 -6.84 9.84
N ARG A 34 7.04 -6.31 9.49
CA ARG A 34 8.30 -7.08 9.39
C ARG A 34 8.66 -7.81 10.69
N ASN A 35 8.31 -7.24 11.84
CA ASN A 35 8.54 -7.85 13.15
C ASN A 35 7.38 -8.75 13.62
N SER A 36 6.33 -8.93 12.81
CA SER A 36 5.16 -9.71 13.18
C SER A 36 5.33 -11.20 12.84
N ALA A 37 4.58 -12.06 13.53
CA ALA A 37 4.58 -13.50 13.24
C ALA A 37 4.07 -13.86 11.84
N ARG A 38 3.32 -12.96 11.18
CA ARG A 38 2.76 -13.16 9.84
C ARG A 38 3.76 -12.90 8.72
N HIS A 39 4.87 -12.22 9.02
CA HIS A 39 5.83 -11.77 8.01
C HIS A 39 6.44 -12.92 7.22
N ALA A 40 6.83 -13.99 7.91
CA ALA A 40 7.46 -15.15 7.26
C ALA A 40 6.52 -15.84 6.26
N GLU A 41 5.29 -16.12 6.66
CA GLU A 41 4.27 -16.72 5.79
C GLU A 41 3.94 -15.81 4.60
N PHE A 42 3.75 -14.52 4.85
CA PHE A 42 3.51 -13.52 3.80
C PHE A 42 4.63 -13.53 2.75
N CYS A 43 5.90 -13.52 3.19
CA CYS A 43 7.03 -13.49 2.26
C CYS A 43 7.28 -14.82 1.56
N GLU A 44 6.94 -15.95 2.19
CA GLU A 44 6.93 -17.24 1.52
C GLU A 44 5.89 -17.28 0.40
N THR A 45 4.68 -16.78 0.65
CA THR A 45 3.63 -16.62 -0.38
C THR A 45 4.07 -15.68 -1.50
N ALA A 46 4.79 -14.60 -1.18
CA ALA A 46 5.27 -13.63 -2.16
C ALA A 46 6.45 -14.12 -3.01
N ALA A 47 7.20 -15.12 -2.53
CA ALA A 47 8.44 -15.58 -3.16
C ALA A 47 8.33 -15.89 -4.68
N PRO A 48 7.25 -16.50 -5.20
CA PRO A 48 7.12 -16.78 -6.64
C PRO A 48 6.95 -15.52 -7.51
N LEU A 49 6.63 -14.36 -6.92
CA LEU A 49 6.54 -13.09 -7.63
C LEU A 49 7.91 -12.52 -8.02
N ASP A 50 8.99 -12.99 -7.38
CA ASP A 50 10.36 -12.52 -7.62
C ASP A 50 10.78 -12.78 -9.07
N LEU A 51 10.96 -11.72 -9.85
CA LEU A 51 11.36 -11.75 -11.25
C LEU A 51 12.74 -12.39 -11.46
N GLN A 52 13.58 -12.43 -10.43
CA GLN A 52 14.88 -13.11 -10.52
C GLN A 52 14.75 -14.64 -10.48
N ARG A 53 13.62 -15.15 -9.99
CA ARG A 53 13.38 -16.58 -9.73
C ARG A 53 12.11 -17.11 -10.39
N SER A 54 11.31 -16.25 -11.02
CA SER A 54 10.03 -16.67 -11.60
C SER A 54 10.26 -17.47 -12.89
N GLU A 55 10.25 -18.79 -12.78
CA GLU A 55 9.90 -19.65 -13.91
C GLU A 55 8.45 -19.33 -14.30
N GLU A 56 8.23 -18.82 -15.52
CA GLU A 56 6.95 -18.47 -16.15
C GLU A 56 5.72 -18.42 -15.22
N LEU A 57 5.64 -17.38 -14.37
CA LEU A 57 4.46 -17.15 -13.54
C LEU A 57 3.31 -16.66 -14.43
N THR A 58 2.33 -17.53 -14.67
CA THR A 58 1.15 -17.19 -15.47
C THR A 58 0.32 -16.08 -14.80
N PRO A 59 -0.41 -15.26 -15.57
CA PRO A 59 -1.26 -14.20 -15.00
C PRO A 59 -2.25 -14.72 -13.95
N HIS A 60 -2.84 -15.89 -14.18
CA HIS A 60 -3.78 -16.50 -13.24
C HIS A 60 -3.11 -16.90 -11.92
N LYS A 61 -1.92 -17.50 -11.97
CA LYS A 61 -1.17 -17.84 -10.73
C LYS A 61 -0.75 -16.58 -9.97
N ARG A 62 -0.35 -15.53 -10.69
CA ARG A 62 -0.03 -14.23 -10.10
C ARG A 62 -1.22 -13.65 -9.34
N GLN A 63 -2.41 -13.69 -9.94
CA GLN A 63 -3.64 -13.23 -9.29
C GLN A 63 -3.89 -13.96 -7.96
N HIS A 64 -3.87 -15.30 -7.95
CA HIS A 64 -4.05 -16.09 -6.72
C HIS A 64 -3.04 -15.71 -5.62
N ILE A 65 -1.77 -15.53 -5.98
CA ILE A 65 -0.76 -15.10 -5.01
C ILE A 65 -1.11 -13.72 -4.42
N ILE A 66 -1.55 -12.77 -5.25
CA ILE A 66 -1.92 -11.43 -4.77
C ILE A 66 -3.16 -11.49 -3.86
N GLU A 67 -4.14 -12.35 -4.15
CA GLU A 67 -5.30 -12.59 -3.27
C GLU A 67 -4.88 -13.18 -1.92
N ASP A 68 -3.97 -14.16 -1.92
CA ASP A 68 -3.44 -14.79 -0.71
C ASP A 68 -2.66 -13.79 0.17
N LEU A 69 -1.86 -12.94 -0.47
CA LEU A 69 -1.15 -11.85 0.20
C LEU A 69 -2.12 -10.81 0.79
N GLY A 70 -3.19 -10.47 0.06
CA GLY A 70 -4.22 -9.55 0.55
C GLY A 70 -4.86 -10.01 1.86
N ARG A 71 -5.11 -11.32 2.01
CA ARG A 71 -5.69 -11.93 3.22
C ARG A 71 -4.76 -11.87 4.45
N SER A 72 -3.46 -11.74 4.23
CA SER A 72 -2.43 -11.73 5.29
C SER A 72 -1.78 -10.36 5.47
N ALA A 73 -2.13 -9.37 4.66
CA ALA A 73 -1.60 -8.01 4.71
C ALA A 73 -1.97 -7.29 6.02
N PRO A 74 -1.22 -6.24 6.41
CA PRO A 74 -1.63 -5.32 7.47
C PRO A 74 -2.84 -4.48 7.04
N ASP A 75 -3.65 -4.06 8.01
CA ASP A 75 -4.92 -3.34 7.77
C ASP A 75 -4.75 -2.06 6.95
N GLY A 76 -3.61 -1.37 7.05
CA GLY A 76 -3.33 -0.15 6.29
C GLY A 76 -3.13 -0.38 4.79
N VAL A 77 -2.73 -1.59 4.37
CA VAL A 77 -2.49 -1.91 2.95
C VAL A 77 -3.51 -2.89 2.37
N ALA A 78 -4.22 -3.65 3.21
CA ALA A 78 -5.25 -4.61 2.78
C ALA A 78 -6.29 -4.01 1.81
N PRO A 79 -6.83 -2.79 2.02
CA PRO A 79 -7.75 -2.16 1.06
C PRO A 79 -7.16 -1.94 -0.34
N THR A 80 -5.83 -1.79 -0.44
CA THR A 80 -5.13 -1.64 -1.72
C THR A 80 -5.03 -2.99 -2.44
N PHE A 81 -4.83 -4.09 -1.70
CA PHE A 81 -4.95 -5.44 -2.25
C PHE A 81 -6.38 -5.71 -2.73
N ASP A 82 -7.39 -5.42 -1.91
CA ASP A 82 -8.80 -5.63 -2.25
C ASP A 82 -9.22 -4.88 -3.52
N ARG A 83 -8.78 -3.63 -3.67
CA ARG A 83 -9.07 -2.85 -4.90
C ARG A 83 -8.43 -3.49 -6.13
N LEU A 84 -7.21 -3.99 -5.99
CA LEU A 84 -6.49 -4.61 -7.10
C LEU A 84 -7.14 -5.94 -7.52
N THR A 85 -7.47 -6.80 -6.55
CA THR A 85 -8.11 -8.10 -6.82
C THR A 85 -9.53 -7.92 -7.34
N SER A 86 -10.30 -6.98 -6.79
CA SER A 86 -11.62 -6.62 -7.31
C SER A 86 -11.59 -6.21 -8.79
N TRP A 87 -10.55 -5.50 -9.23
CA TRP A 87 -10.41 -5.13 -10.63
C TRP A 87 -10.00 -6.32 -11.52
N TYR A 88 -9.23 -7.29 -11.00
CA TYR A 88 -8.96 -8.52 -11.74
C TYR A 88 -10.21 -9.36 -11.97
N ASP A 89 -11.12 -9.40 -10.99
CA ASP A 89 -12.40 -10.11 -11.11
C ASP A 89 -13.39 -9.38 -12.01
N HIS A 90 -13.38 -8.05 -11.97
CA HIS A 90 -14.30 -7.19 -12.69
C HIS A 90 -13.55 -6.01 -13.36
N PRO A 91 -12.87 -6.24 -14.49
CA PRO A 91 -12.06 -5.21 -15.13
C PRO A 91 -12.94 -4.17 -15.84
N GLU A 92 -13.23 -3.08 -15.13
CA GLU A 92 -13.92 -1.92 -15.68
C GLU A 92 -12.90 -0.86 -16.16
N PRO A 93 -13.03 -0.32 -17.40
CA PRO A 93 -12.09 0.67 -17.94
C PRO A 93 -11.93 1.93 -17.08
N GLU A 94 -13.00 2.37 -16.42
CA GLU A 94 -13.03 3.51 -15.50
C GLU A 94 -12.08 3.33 -14.30
N ASP A 95 -11.86 2.08 -13.89
CA ASP A 95 -11.07 1.74 -12.71
C ASP A 95 -9.62 1.36 -13.03
N GLU A 96 -9.25 1.22 -14.32
CA GLU A 96 -7.91 0.79 -14.74
C GLU A 96 -6.79 1.64 -14.11
N LYS A 97 -7.00 2.97 -14.05
CA LYS A 97 -6.02 3.89 -13.44
C LYS A 97 -5.85 3.62 -11.94
N ALA A 98 -6.95 3.38 -11.23
CA ALA A 98 -6.92 3.12 -9.79
C ALA A 98 -6.34 1.73 -9.50
N ALA A 99 -6.66 0.73 -10.32
CA ALA A 99 -6.08 -0.60 -10.26
C ALA A 99 -4.58 -0.57 -10.52
N ARG A 100 -4.12 0.19 -11.53
CA ARG A 100 -2.68 0.37 -11.80
C ARG A 100 -1.94 1.03 -10.64
N ALA A 101 -2.52 2.06 -10.03
CA ALA A 101 -1.94 2.69 -8.83
C ALA A 101 -1.84 1.68 -7.67
N SER A 102 -2.89 0.87 -7.47
CA SER A 102 -2.93 -0.15 -6.43
C SER A 102 -1.92 -1.27 -6.68
N SER A 103 -1.74 -1.70 -7.93
CA SER A 103 -0.70 -2.65 -8.35
C SER A 103 0.71 -2.14 -8.02
N HIS A 104 0.98 -0.86 -8.27
CA HIS A 104 2.26 -0.27 -7.91
C HIS A 104 2.46 -0.25 -6.39
N GLU A 105 1.46 0.19 -5.64
CA GLU A 105 1.55 0.30 -4.17
C GLU A 105 1.69 -1.07 -3.48
N VAL A 106 0.90 -2.07 -3.92
CA VAL A 106 1.02 -3.47 -3.49
C VAL A 106 2.43 -3.98 -3.77
N GLY A 107 2.92 -3.77 -5.00
CA GLY A 107 4.23 -4.26 -5.37
C GLY A 107 5.34 -3.61 -4.54
N GLN A 108 5.27 -2.29 -4.39
CA GLN A 108 6.19 -1.55 -3.55
C GLN A 108 6.21 -2.03 -2.08
N PHE A 109 5.05 -2.30 -1.50
CA PHE A 109 4.96 -2.84 -0.15
C PHE A 109 5.69 -4.19 -0.05
N ILE A 110 5.37 -5.13 -0.95
CA ILE A 110 5.98 -6.47 -0.98
C ILE A 110 7.51 -6.38 -1.10
N GLU A 111 8.04 -5.55 -1.99
CA GLU A 111 9.50 -5.39 -2.14
C GLU A 111 10.18 -4.85 -0.87
N ARG A 112 9.55 -3.90 -0.18
CA ARG A 112 10.09 -3.35 1.07
C ARG A 112 10.08 -4.34 2.22
N VAL A 113 9.07 -5.23 2.29
CA VAL A 113 8.95 -6.19 3.39
C VAL A 113 9.64 -7.52 3.12
N CYS A 114 9.72 -8.00 1.88
CA CYS A 114 10.18 -9.37 1.56
C CYS A 114 11.54 -9.47 0.84
N ASP A 115 12.21 -8.36 0.55
CA ASP A 115 13.50 -8.32 -0.17
C ASP A 115 13.49 -9.12 -1.50
N ILE A 116 12.37 -9.09 -2.21
CA ILE A 116 12.22 -9.64 -3.56
C ILE A 116 12.15 -8.53 -4.61
N ASN A 117 12.37 -8.85 -5.88
CA ASN A 117 12.24 -7.88 -6.99
C ASN A 117 11.05 -8.25 -7.88
N ILE A 118 9.98 -7.46 -7.82
CA ILE A 118 8.78 -7.68 -8.64
C ILE A 118 8.59 -6.59 -9.70
N GLY A 119 9.58 -5.71 -9.85
CA GLY A 119 9.67 -4.67 -10.88
C GLY A 119 9.16 -3.29 -10.44
N GLY A 120 9.02 -3.02 -9.14
CA GLY A 120 8.34 -1.84 -8.59
C GLY A 120 9.22 -0.72 -8.01
N ILE A 121 10.38 -1.03 -7.41
CA ILE A 121 11.25 -0.06 -6.70
C ILE A 121 12.72 -0.12 -7.16
N ARG A 122 13.25 -1.30 -7.48
CA ARG A 122 14.69 -1.52 -7.73
C ARG A 122 15.13 -1.48 -9.21
N SER A 123 14.29 -0.95 -10.11
CA SER A 123 14.63 -0.80 -11.54
C SER A 123 15.77 0.19 -11.79
#